data_AF-A0A2N9MKU9-F1
#
_entry.id   AF-A0A2N9MKU9-F1
#
_cell.length_a   1.000
_cell.length_b   1.000
_cell.length_c   1.000
_cell.angle_alpha   90.00
_cell.angle_beta   90.00
_cell.angle_gamma   90.00
#
_symmetry.space_group_name_H-M   'P 1'
#
loop_
_entity.id
_entity.type
_entity.pdbx_description
1 polymer ?
#
loop_
_entity_poly.entity_id
_entity_poly.type
_entity_poly.pdbx_seq_one_letter_code
_entity_poly.pdbx_strand_id
1 'polypeptide(L)'
;MNVNRPVLVGSSIAGQELSSVGSRYPDKVAGLVYLDAAYSYAYYDSSLGDLSIELVESRRKLEELQSKVLQDTRPLIQELLETALPRLERVLREKQKDLQATPAALLAVYGQVKVQLPPAIQAIHAGRQKYTHIPVPILAIYALPPNFEDLPGDPAERAAFEARIGVTNEAQAKAFEAGVPSARVVRLPRARHEVFFSNEEDVIREMNAFIGSLP
;
A
#
# COMPACT_ATOMS: atom_id res chain seq x y z
N MET A 1 9.98 -31.32 0.32
CA MET A 1 8.61 -30.80 0.56
C MET A 1 8.00 -30.45 -0.79
N ASN A 2 6.82 -30.98 -1.10
CA ASN A 2 6.05 -30.56 -2.26
C ASN A 2 4.87 -29.74 -1.73
N VAL A 3 5.06 -28.43 -1.54
CA VAL A 3 4.01 -27.55 -1.00
C VAL A 3 3.13 -27.13 -2.17
N ASN A 4 1.92 -27.70 -2.23
CA ASN A 4 0.92 -27.32 -3.21
C ASN A 4 0.08 -26.17 -2.63
N ARG A 5 0.00 -25.04 -3.33
CA ARG A 5 -0.76 -23.83 -2.93
C ARG A 5 -0.42 -23.32 -1.52
N PRO A 6 0.78 -22.76 -1.29
CA PRO A 6 1.14 -22.20 0.01
C PRO A 6 0.23 -21.03 0.42
N VAL A 7 0.21 -20.75 1.72
CA VAL A 7 -0.18 -19.44 2.26
C VAL A 7 1.05 -18.54 2.26
N LEU A 8 0.93 -17.36 1.67
CA LEU A 8 2.02 -16.39 1.64
C LEU A 8 1.75 -15.28 2.64
N VAL A 9 2.77 -14.95 3.43
CA VAL A 9 2.71 -13.91 4.47
C VAL A 9 3.71 -12.83 4.14
N GLY A 10 3.30 -11.57 4.20
CA GLY A 10 4.13 -10.42 3.84
C GLY A 10 3.79 -9.20 4.68
N SER A 11 4.82 -8.45 5.05
CA SER A 11 4.68 -7.20 5.81
C SER A 11 5.11 -6.00 4.99
N SER A 12 4.51 -4.83 5.28
CA SER A 12 4.85 -3.57 4.64
C SER A 12 4.80 -3.70 3.11
N ILE A 13 5.84 -3.25 2.40
CA ILE A 13 5.93 -3.27 0.93
C ILE A 13 5.64 -4.63 0.31
N ALA A 14 5.85 -5.74 1.03
CA ALA A 14 5.56 -7.09 0.53
C ALA A 14 4.08 -7.28 0.17
N GLY A 15 3.16 -6.45 0.68
CA GLY A 15 1.75 -6.48 0.26
C GLY A 15 1.57 -6.25 -1.24
N GLN A 16 2.41 -5.42 -1.87
CA GLN A 16 2.45 -5.26 -3.33
C GLN A 16 2.74 -6.58 -4.03
N GLU A 17 3.65 -7.37 -3.46
CA GLU A 17 4.16 -8.60 -4.05
C GLU A 17 3.16 -9.73 -3.86
N LEU A 18 2.52 -9.78 -2.70
CA LEU A 18 1.38 -10.67 -2.43
C LEU A 18 0.24 -10.41 -3.42
N SER A 19 -0.12 -9.14 -3.65
CA SER A 19 -1.16 -8.79 -4.61
C SER A 19 -0.77 -9.13 -6.05
N SER A 20 0.51 -8.97 -6.42
CA SER A 20 1.02 -9.46 -7.71
C SER A 20 0.78 -10.95 -7.90
N VAL A 21 1.10 -11.77 -6.89
CA VAL A 21 0.90 -13.22 -6.93
C VAL A 21 -0.59 -13.56 -6.94
N GLY A 22 -1.39 -12.97 -6.05
CA GLY A 22 -2.82 -13.25 -5.92
C GLY A 22 -3.63 -12.88 -7.16
N SER A 23 -3.28 -11.77 -7.82
CA SER A 23 -3.96 -11.34 -9.05
C SER A 23 -3.56 -12.16 -10.28
N ARG A 24 -2.30 -12.61 -10.38
CA ARG A 24 -1.77 -13.25 -11.60
C ARG A 24 -1.75 -14.77 -11.55
N TYR A 25 -1.62 -15.33 -10.35
CA TYR A 25 -1.48 -16.76 -10.12
C TYR A 25 -2.39 -17.25 -8.98
N PRO A 26 -3.70 -16.94 -8.98
CA PRO A 26 -4.60 -17.29 -7.89
C PRO A 26 -4.65 -18.80 -7.61
N ASP A 27 -4.51 -19.64 -8.64
CA ASP A 27 -4.50 -21.10 -8.51
C ASP A 27 -3.21 -21.66 -7.88
N LYS A 28 -2.20 -20.82 -7.66
CA LYS A 28 -0.90 -21.20 -7.11
C LYS A 28 -0.75 -20.91 -5.62
N VAL A 29 -1.75 -20.30 -4.99
CA VAL A 29 -1.76 -20.00 -3.55
C VAL A 29 -3.07 -20.45 -2.90
N ALA A 30 -3.02 -20.77 -1.61
CA ALA A 30 -4.24 -21.06 -0.83
C ALA A 30 -4.83 -19.79 -0.23
N GLY A 31 -3.98 -18.82 0.11
CA GLY A 31 -4.39 -17.53 0.64
C GLY A 31 -3.21 -16.60 0.88
N LEU A 32 -3.50 -15.35 1.20
CA LEU A 32 -2.51 -14.30 1.46
C LEU A 32 -2.74 -13.68 2.84
N VAL A 33 -1.65 -13.40 3.56
CA VAL A 33 -1.69 -12.71 4.85
C VAL A 33 -0.86 -11.43 4.75
N TYR A 34 -1.55 -10.30 4.91
CA TYR A 34 -0.97 -8.96 4.88
C TYR A 34 -0.78 -8.48 6.32
N LEU A 35 0.47 -8.30 6.73
CA LEU A 35 0.85 -7.81 8.06
C LEU A 35 1.22 -6.32 7.97
N ASP A 36 0.24 -5.47 8.23
CA ASP A 36 0.30 -4.02 7.99
C ASP A 36 0.79 -3.67 6.58
N ALA A 37 0.24 -4.42 5.62
CA ALA A 37 0.71 -4.46 4.24
C ALA A 37 -0.40 -4.22 3.20
N ALA A 38 -1.65 -4.06 3.63
CA ALA A 38 -2.82 -3.98 2.76
C ALA A 38 -3.19 -2.51 2.38
N TYR A 39 -2.18 -1.67 2.16
CA TYR A 39 -2.38 -0.27 1.77
C TYR A 39 -2.57 -0.10 0.26
N SER A 40 -2.55 1.14 -0.24
CA SER A 40 -2.78 1.50 -1.64
C SER A 40 -1.90 0.75 -2.66
N TYR A 41 -0.67 0.38 -2.27
CA TYR A 41 0.24 -0.43 -3.09
C TYR A 41 -0.14 -1.91 -3.18
N ALA A 42 -0.98 -2.40 -2.27
CA ALA A 42 -1.52 -3.75 -2.27
C ALA A 42 -2.92 -3.81 -2.89
N TYR A 43 -3.76 -2.80 -2.67
CA TYR A 43 -5.06 -2.67 -3.32
C TYR A 43 -5.32 -1.21 -3.66
N TYR A 44 -5.50 -0.94 -4.94
CA TYR A 44 -5.71 0.39 -5.48
C TYR A 44 -7.20 0.72 -5.55
N ASP A 45 -7.61 1.73 -4.79
CA ASP A 45 -8.92 2.37 -4.93
C ASP A 45 -8.75 3.71 -5.65
N SER A 46 -9.50 3.92 -6.74
CA SER A 46 -9.34 5.12 -7.58
C SER A 46 -9.85 6.41 -6.93
N SER A 47 -10.74 6.31 -5.94
CA SER A 47 -11.25 7.45 -5.17
C SER A 47 -10.21 7.98 -4.19
N LEU A 48 -9.38 7.09 -3.65
CA LEU A 48 -8.23 7.45 -2.79
C LEU A 48 -7.01 7.81 -3.64
N GLY A 49 -6.63 6.96 -4.58
CA GLY A 49 -5.39 7.08 -5.37
C GLY A 49 -4.13 6.88 -4.54
N ASP A 50 -2.98 6.95 -5.20
CA ASP A 50 -1.67 6.85 -4.55
C ASP A 50 -0.61 7.60 -5.36
N LEU A 51 0.13 8.50 -4.71
CA LEU A 51 1.12 9.32 -5.40
C LEU A 51 2.21 8.47 -6.08
N SER A 52 2.69 7.41 -5.44
CA SER A 52 3.76 6.58 -6.02
C SER A 52 3.26 5.83 -7.25
N ILE A 53 2.04 5.29 -7.19
CA ILE A 53 1.41 4.60 -8.32
C ILE A 53 1.12 5.57 -9.47
N GLU A 54 0.51 6.73 -9.21
CA GLU A 54 0.20 7.71 -10.26
C GLU A 54 1.47 8.25 -10.92
N LEU A 55 2.56 8.42 -10.17
CA LEU A 55 3.86 8.81 -10.72
C LEU A 55 4.44 7.75 -11.64
N VAL A 56 4.42 6.47 -11.24
CA VAL A 56 4.92 5.36 -12.07
C VAL A 56 4.10 5.25 -13.35
N GLU A 57 2.77 5.32 -13.25
CA GLU A 57 1.90 5.20 -14.42
C GLU A 57 2.07 6.39 -15.37
N SER A 58 2.14 7.62 -14.84
CA SER A 58 2.34 8.82 -15.66
C SER A 58 3.68 8.78 -16.37
N ARG A 59 4.75 8.38 -15.66
CA ARG A 59 6.08 8.20 -16.27
C ARG A 59 6.02 7.21 -17.43
N ARG A 60 5.44 6.03 -17.21
CA ARG A 60 5.30 5.00 -18.26
C ARG A 60 4.57 5.53 -19.50
N LYS A 61 3.48 6.29 -19.31
CA LYS A 61 2.72 6.88 -20.42
C LYS A 61 3.51 7.96 -21.17
N LEU A 62 4.27 8.78 -20.46
CA LEU A 62 5.14 9.80 -21.08
C LEU A 62 6.28 9.16 -21.88
N GLU A 63 6.91 8.10 -21.35
CA GLU A 63 7.93 7.30 -22.06
C GLU A 63 7.34 6.63 -23.31
N GLU A 64 6.13 6.07 -23.20
CA GLU A 64 5.40 5.48 -24.33
C GLU A 64 5.15 6.54 -25.42
N LEU A 65 4.70 7.74 -25.04
CA LEU A 65 4.48 8.86 -25.96
C LEU A 65 5.77 9.27 -26.68
N GLN A 66 6.89 9.37 -25.95
CA GLN A 66 8.21 9.68 -26.52
C GLN A 66 8.69 8.61 -27.51
N SER A 67 8.41 7.33 -27.24
CA SER A 67 8.84 6.22 -28.11
C SER A 67 8.04 6.11 -29.41
N LYS A 68 6.81 6.65 -29.44
CA LYS A 68 5.82 6.47 -30.52
C LYS A 68 5.76 7.62 -31.53
N VAL A 69 6.92 8.19 -31.90
CA VAL A 69 7.02 9.39 -32.75
C VAL A 69 6.31 9.25 -34.11
N LEU A 70 6.31 8.06 -34.70
CA LEU A 70 5.70 7.79 -36.02
C LEU A 70 4.33 7.08 -35.94
N GLN A 71 3.79 6.87 -34.74
CA GLN A 71 2.52 6.15 -34.54
C GLN A 71 1.39 7.11 -34.18
N ASP A 72 0.14 6.64 -34.32
CA ASP A 72 -1.02 7.39 -33.84
C ASP A 72 -1.03 7.42 -32.31
N THR A 73 -0.71 8.58 -31.74
CA THR A 73 -0.64 8.82 -30.30
C THR A 73 -1.90 9.51 -29.75
N ARG A 74 -2.92 9.78 -30.57
CA ARG A 74 -4.15 10.46 -30.13
C ARG A 74 -4.83 9.77 -28.93
N PRO A 75 -4.99 8.44 -28.89
CA PRO A 75 -5.61 7.77 -27.73
C PRO A 75 -4.78 7.93 -26.45
N LEU A 76 -3.45 7.87 -26.56
CA LEU A 76 -2.54 8.03 -25.42
C LEU A 76 -2.55 9.46 -24.89
N ILE A 77 -2.58 10.45 -25.78
CA ILE A 77 -2.71 11.87 -25.42
C ILE A 77 -4.06 12.12 -24.74
N GLN A 78 -5.15 11.56 -25.28
CA GLN A 78 -6.47 11.68 -24.68
C GLN A 78 -6.50 11.08 -23.27
N GLU A 79 -5.95 9.88 -23.08
CA GLU A 79 -5.87 9.25 -21.75
C GLU A 79 -5.02 10.05 -20.75
N LEU A 80 -3.90 10.62 -21.20
CA LEU A 80 -3.05 11.51 -20.39
C LEU A 80 -3.84 12.74 -19.91
N LEU A 81 -4.54 13.42 -20.83
CA LEU A 81 -5.28 14.65 -20.55
C LEU A 81 -6.53 14.41 -19.71
N GLU A 82 -7.31 13.38 -20.02
CA GLU A 82 -8.61 13.14 -19.39
C GLU A 82 -8.50 12.36 -18.08
N THR A 83 -7.45 11.55 -17.89
CA THR A 83 -7.37 10.63 -16.76
C THR A 83 -6.06 10.72 -15.99
N ALA A 84 -4.91 10.47 -16.62
CA ALA A 84 -3.66 10.26 -15.87
C ALA A 84 -3.14 11.54 -15.20
N LEU A 85 -3.07 12.65 -15.93
CA LEU A 85 -2.60 13.94 -15.38
C LEU A 85 -3.55 14.51 -14.33
N PRO A 86 -4.90 14.51 -14.52
CA PRO A 86 -5.82 14.93 -13.46
C PRO A 86 -5.71 14.09 -12.18
N ARG A 87 -5.51 12.76 -12.29
CA ARG A 87 -5.29 11.89 -11.12
C ARG A 87 -3.98 12.22 -10.41
N LEU A 88 -2.89 12.37 -11.17
CA LEU A 88 -1.60 12.76 -10.62
C LEU A 88 -1.66 14.13 -9.92
N GLU A 89 -2.32 15.11 -10.54
CA GLU A 89 -2.52 16.43 -9.96
C GLU A 89 -3.27 16.34 -8.62
N ARG A 90 -4.35 15.56 -8.56
CA ARG A 90 -5.14 15.37 -7.34
C ARG A 90 -4.26 14.85 -6.19
N VAL A 91 -3.54 13.74 -6.40
CA VAL A 91 -2.71 13.13 -5.35
C VAL A 91 -1.50 13.99 -4.98
N LEU A 92 -0.98 14.81 -5.91
CA LEU A 92 0.05 15.81 -5.61
C LEU A 92 -0.49 16.93 -4.70
N ARG A 93 -1.71 17.41 -4.96
CA ARG A 93 -2.37 18.42 -4.11
C ARG A 93 -2.65 17.88 -2.71
N GLU A 94 -3.06 16.62 -2.59
CA GLU A 94 -3.22 15.94 -1.30
C GLU A 94 -1.89 15.84 -0.56
N LYS A 95 -0.83 15.38 -1.24
CA LYS A 95 0.52 15.32 -0.64
C LYS A 95 1.03 16.69 -0.21
N GLN A 96 0.75 17.74 -0.98
CA GLN A 96 1.12 19.11 -0.63
C GLN A 96 0.43 19.56 0.66
N LYS A 97 -0.87 19.30 0.82
CA LYS A 97 -1.62 19.59 2.05
C LYS A 97 -1.04 18.81 3.24
N ASP A 98 -0.74 17.54 3.04
CA ASP A 98 -0.13 16.70 4.08
C ASP A 98 1.23 17.23 4.54
N LEU A 99 2.08 17.65 3.61
CA LEU A 99 3.39 18.23 3.93
C LEU A 99 3.23 19.55 4.69
N GLN A 100 2.28 20.40 4.30
CA GLN A 100 1.99 21.66 5.01
C GLN A 100 1.45 21.43 6.42
N ALA A 101 0.73 20.33 6.66
CA ALA A 101 0.20 19.95 7.96
C ALA A 101 1.18 19.12 8.81
N THR A 102 2.35 18.74 8.28
CA THR A 102 3.34 17.95 9.03
C THR A 102 4.29 18.88 9.79
N PRO A 103 4.51 18.67 11.11
CA PRO A 103 5.46 19.46 11.89
C PRO A 103 6.86 19.53 11.25
N ALA A 104 7.47 20.72 11.27
CA ALA A 104 8.78 20.95 10.67
C ALA A 104 9.88 20.07 11.28
N ALA A 105 9.79 19.76 12.58
CA ALA A 105 10.71 18.85 13.26
C ALA A 105 10.66 17.44 12.68
N LEU A 106 9.45 16.90 12.43
CA LEU A 106 9.29 15.60 11.78
C LEU A 106 9.81 15.60 10.34
N LEU A 107 9.51 16.67 9.58
CA LEU A 107 10.05 16.82 8.21
C LEU A 107 11.58 16.89 8.20
N ALA A 108 12.20 17.55 9.18
CA ALA A 108 13.65 17.60 9.32
C ALA A 108 14.26 16.23 9.60
N VAL A 109 13.62 15.41 10.45
CA VAL A 109 14.03 14.02 10.67
C VAL A 109 14.01 13.23 9.35
N TYR A 110 12.90 13.29 8.61
CA TYR A 110 12.80 12.63 7.29
C TYR A 110 13.83 13.14 6.28
N GLY A 111 14.07 14.45 6.24
CA GLY A 111 15.03 15.08 5.32
C GLY A 111 16.49 14.76 5.63
N GLN A 112 16.80 14.36 6.87
CA GLN A 112 18.15 13.93 7.27
C GLN A 112 18.43 12.47 6.94
N VAL A 113 17.40 11.64 6.71
CA VAL A 113 17.61 10.24 6.32
C VAL A 113 18.13 10.17 4.88
N LYS A 114 19.45 9.99 4.74
CA LYS A 114 20.05 9.59 3.46
C LYS A 114 19.71 8.13 3.19
N VAL A 115 18.53 7.87 2.65
CA VAL A 115 18.13 6.51 2.28
C VAL A 115 18.76 6.16 0.93
N GLN A 116 19.93 5.53 0.95
CA GLN A 116 20.43 4.83 -0.23
C GLN A 116 19.78 3.43 -0.26
N LEU A 117 18.64 3.34 -0.92
CA LEU A 117 17.94 2.07 -1.10
C LEU A 117 18.79 1.13 -1.95
N PRO A 118 18.94 -0.16 -1.58
CA PRO A 118 19.52 -1.16 -2.47
C PRO A 118 18.79 -1.18 -3.83
N PRO A 119 19.47 -1.50 -4.95
CA PRO A 119 18.84 -1.51 -6.28
C PRO A 119 17.56 -2.36 -6.36
N ALA A 120 17.51 -3.48 -5.63
CA ALA A 120 16.33 -4.32 -5.57
C ALA A 120 15.10 -3.60 -4.96
N ILE A 121 15.30 -2.81 -3.89
CA ILE A 121 14.21 -2.06 -3.26
C ILE A 121 13.75 -0.91 -4.15
N GLN A 122 14.68 -0.25 -4.84
CA GLN A 122 14.33 0.75 -5.86
C GLN A 122 13.47 0.14 -6.97
N ALA A 123 13.85 -1.05 -7.45
CA ALA A 123 13.10 -1.77 -8.48
C ALA A 123 11.69 -2.16 -8.01
N ILE A 124 11.52 -2.60 -6.75
CA ILE A 124 10.22 -2.87 -6.14
C ILE A 124 9.32 -1.62 -6.19
N HIS A 125 9.85 -0.47 -5.76
CA HIS A 125 9.08 0.79 -5.78
C HIS A 125 8.76 1.28 -7.19
N ALA A 126 9.69 1.11 -8.14
CA ALA A 126 9.48 1.46 -9.55
C ALA A 126 8.48 0.52 -10.25
N GLY A 127 8.34 -0.72 -9.76
CA GLY A 127 7.42 -1.73 -10.28
C GLY A 127 5.98 -1.62 -9.77
N ARG A 128 5.66 -0.57 -8.98
CA ARG A 128 4.30 -0.33 -8.48
C ARG A 128 3.28 -0.30 -9.60
N GLN A 129 2.14 -0.93 -9.34
CA GLN A 129 1.03 -1.01 -10.28
C GLN A 129 -0.30 -1.03 -9.53
N LYS A 130 -1.38 -0.82 -10.28
CA LYS A 130 -2.75 -0.82 -9.74
C LYS A 130 -3.25 -2.26 -9.62
N TYR A 131 -3.46 -2.73 -8.39
CA TYR A 131 -4.17 -3.98 -8.14
C TYR A 131 -5.61 -3.68 -7.72
N THR A 132 -6.57 -4.05 -8.54
CA THR A 132 -8.01 -3.79 -8.30
C THR A 132 -8.82 -5.08 -8.14
N HIS A 133 -8.21 -6.23 -8.37
CA HIS A 133 -8.86 -7.54 -8.29
C HIS A 133 -7.87 -8.61 -7.82
N ILE A 134 -8.14 -9.21 -6.66
CA ILE A 134 -7.27 -10.20 -6.00
C ILE A 134 -8.14 -11.40 -5.60
N PRO A 135 -8.38 -12.37 -6.51
CA PRO A 135 -9.41 -13.40 -6.33
C PRO A 135 -8.92 -14.59 -5.49
N VAL A 136 -8.40 -14.33 -4.29
CA VAL A 136 -7.98 -15.36 -3.34
C VAL A 136 -8.48 -15.03 -1.93
N PRO A 137 -8.53 -16.00 -1.00
CA PRO A 137 -8.74 -15.70 0.41
C PRO A 137 -7.62 -14.81 0.97
N ILE A 138 -8.00 -13.80 1.76
CA ILE A 138 -7.04 -12.86 2.33
C ILE A 138 -7.32 -12.65 3.83
N LEU A 139 -6.26 -12.63 4.63
CA LEU A 139 -6.25 -12.00 5.95
C LEU A 139 -5.43 -10.71 5.85
N ALA A 140 -6.05 -9.58 6.18
CA ALA A 140 -5.37 -8.29 6.26
C ALA A 140 -5.40 -7.77 7.70
N ILE A 141 -4.24 -7.70 8.33
CA ILE A 141 -4.07 -7.16 9.68
C ILE A 141 -3.47 -5.77 9.55
N TYR A 142 -4.14 -4.75 10.11
CA TYR A 142 -3.67 -3.36 10.13
C TYR A 142 -3.30 -2.94 11.54
N ALA A 143 -2.23 -2.15 11.65
CA ALA A 143 -1.93 -1.32 12.81
C ALA A 143 -2.84 -0.07 12.80
N LEU A 144 -4.06 -0.23 13.32
CA LEU A 144 -5.09 0.79 13.27
C LEU A 144 -5.85 0.91 14.61
N PRO A 145 -5.86 2.10 15.25
CA PRO A 145 -5.08 3.30 14.90
C PRO A 145 -3.56 3.06 14.98
N PRO A 146 -2.75 3.81 14.20
CA PRO A 146 -1.30 3.63 14.18
C PRO A 146 -0.68 4.07 15.51
N ASN A 147 0.35 3.34 15.96
CA ASN A 147 1.17 3.70 17.11
C ASN A 147 2.55 4.16 16.63
N PHE A 148 2.88 5.43 16.89
CA PHE A 148 4.17 6.03 16.57
C PHE A 148 4.96 6.44 17.81
N GLU A 149 4.68 5.84 18.98
CA GLU A 149 5.31 6.22 20.26
C GLU A 149 6.85 6.28 20.22
N ASP A 150 7.47 5.42 19.40
CA ASP A 150 8.93 5.35 19.22
C ASP A 150 9.51 6.48 18.36
N LEU A 151 8.68 7.22 17.60
CA LEU A 151 9.16 8.33 16.79
C LEU A 151 9.60 9.49 17.70
N PRO A 152 10.78 10.09 17.51
CA PRO A 152 11.21 11.24 18.31
C PRO A 152 10.32 12.47 18.03
N GLY A 153 10.16 13.35 19.02
CA GLY A 153 9.41 14.60 18.87
C GLY A 153 8.47 14.92 20.03
N ASP A 154 7.76 16.05 19.90
CA ASP A 154 6.77 16.50 20.87
C ASP A 154 5.56 15.53 20.91
N PRO A 155 5.06 15.13 22.11
CA PRO A 155 3.94 14.21 22.22
C PRO A 155 2.63 14.70 21.58
N ALA A 156 2.33 16.00 21.64
CA ALA A 156 1.10 16.54 21.05
C ALA A 156 1.20 16.59 19.52
N GLU A 157 2.37 16.96 18.98
CA GLU A 157 2.65 16.87 17.54
C GLU A 157 2.55 15.43 17.02
N ARG A 158 3.09 14.46 17.76
CA ARG A 158 3.00 13.03 17.43
C ARG A 158 1.56 12.55 17.45
N ALA A 159 0.79 12.88 18.49
CA ALA A 159 -0.62 12.49 18.57
C ALA A 159 -1.48 13.08 17.43
N ALA A 160 -1.20 14.33 17.04
CA ALA A 160 -1.85 14.96 15.88
C ALA A 160 -1.47 14.26 14.56
N PHE A 161 -0.22 13.83 14.43
CA PHE A 161 0.25 13.05 13.28
C PHE A 161 -0.41 11.66 13.23
N GLU A 162 -0.44 10.94 14.34
CA GLU A 162 -1.13 9.64 14.48
C GLU A 162 -2.61 9.75 14.12
N ALA A 163 -3.31 10.75 14.64
CA ALA A 163 -4.72 10.98 14.33
C ALA A 163 -4.95 11.20 12.83
N ARG A 164 -4.10 12.01 12.18
CA ARG A 164 -4.22 12.28 10.73
C ARG A 164 -3.93 11.04 9.89
N ILE A 165 -2.83 10.32 10.18
CA ILE A 165 -2.50 9.09 9.45
C ILE A 165 -3.55 8.01 9.70
N GLY A 166 -4.10 7.93 10.92
CA GLY A 166 -5.19 7.04 11.27
C GLY A 166 -6.42 7.23 10.39
N VAL A 167 -6.80 8.47 10.07
CA VAL A 167 -7.92 8.75 9.15
C VAL A 167 -7.65 8.19 7.75
N THR A 168 -6.46 8.44 7.19
CA THR A 168 -6.09 7.97 5.85
C THR A 168 -5.97 6.45 5.79
N ASN A 169 -5.33 5.83 6.78
CA ASN A 169 -5.18 4.38 6.86
C ASN A 169 -6.52 3.68 7.07
N GLU A 170 -7.43 4.25 7.87
CA GLU A 170 -8.78 3.71 8.05
C GLU A 170 -9.62 3.82 6.76
N ALA A 171 -9.50 4.93 6.01
CA ALA A 171 -10.14 5.05 4.70
C ALA A 171 -9.65 3.98 3.73
N GLN A 172 -8.33 3.72 3.71
CA GLN A 172 -7.75 2.65 2.91
C GLN A 172 -8.19 1.25 3.36
N ALA A 173 -8.23 0.98 4.68
CA ALA A 173 -8.72 -0.30 5.20
C ALA A 173 -10.17 -0.56 4.80
N LYS A 174 -11.03 0.47 4.84
CA LYS A 174 -12.42 0.40 4.34
C LYS A 174 -12.49 0.16 2.84
N ALA A 175 -11.65 0.83 2.04
CA ALA A 175 -11.60 0.62 0.60
C ALA A 175 -11.14 -0.81 0.25
N PHE A 176 -10.16 -1.35 0.98
CA PHE A 176 -9.74 -2.74 0.85
C PHE A 176 -10.87 -3.71 1.19
N GLU A 177 -11.53 -3.51 2.34
CA GLU A 177 -12.63 -4.34 2.83
C GLU A 177 -13.82 -4.36 1.86
N ALA A 178 -14.16 -3.20 1.28
CA ALA A 178 -15.22 -3.10 0.27
C ALA A 178 -14.81 -3.71 -1.09
N GLY A 179 -13.54 -3.53 -1.47
CA GLY A 179 -12.98 -3.95 -2.74
C GLY A 179 -12.63 -5.43 -2.85
N VAL A 180 -12.37 -6.07 -1.71
CA VAL A 180 -11.99 -7.48 -1.62
C VAL A 180 -12.94 -8.20 -0.63
N PRO A 181 -14.17 -8.53 -1.05
CA PRO A 181 -15.17 -9.13 -0.15
C PRO A 181 -14.77 -10.50 0.44
N SER A 182 -13.78 -11.17 -0.15
CA SER A 182 -13.21 -12.43 0.38
C SER A 182 -12.23 -12.21 1.53
N ALA A 183 -11.85 -10.97 1.83
CA ALA A 183 -10.86 -10.66 2.83
C ALA A 183 -11.45 -10.60 4.24
N ARG A 184 -10.74 -11.18 5.21
CA ARG A 184 -10.90 -10.90 6.64
C ARG A 184 -10.01 -9.71 6.98
N VAL A 185 -10.61 -8.59 7.35
CA VAL A 185 -9.89 -7.37 7.76
C VAL A 185 -9.89 -7.25 9.28
N VAL A 186 -8.70 -7.17 9.87
CA VAL A 186 -8.48 -7.05 11.31
C VAL A 186 -7.76 -5.73 11.59
N ARG A 187 -8.28 -4.94 12.53
CA ARG A 187 -7.66 -3.70 13.00
C ARG A 187 -7.14 -3.94 14.41
N LEU A 188 -5.83 -3.85 14.61
CA LEU A 188 -5.18 -4.02 15.91
C LEU A 188 -4.83 -2.65 16.51
N PRO A 189 -5.52 -2.20 17.57
CA PRO A 189 -5.19 -0.93 18.21
C PRO A 189 -3.87 -1.02 18.96
N ARG A 190 -3.11 0.08 18.97
CA ARG A 190 -1.78 0.21 19.60
C ARG A 190 -0.68 -0.64 18.97
N ALA A 191 -0.97 -1.34 17.88
CA ALA A 191 0.06 -2.06 17.13
C ALA A 191 0.99 -1.09 16.42
N ARG A 192 2.27 -1.46 16.32
CA ARG A 192 3.26 -0.76 15.50
C ARG A 192 3.24 -1.33 14.08
N HIS A 193 3.93 -0.66 13.16
CA HIS A 193 4.04 -1.09 11.76
C HIS A 193 4.51 -2.54 11.65
N GLU A 194 5.48 -2.95 12.47
CA GLU A 194 5.88 -4.34 12.64
C GLU A 194 4.90 -5.10 13.56
N VAL A 195 3.66 -5.27 13.08
CA VAL A 195 2.53 -5.82 13.86
C VAL A 195 2.81 -7.17 14.53
N PHE A 196 3.63 -8.02 13.90
CA PHE A 196 4.01 -9.30 14.50
C PHE A 196 4.81 -9.11 15.79
N PHE A 197 5.71 -8.12 15.85
CA PHE A 197 6.52 -7.88 17.04
C PHE A 197 5.79 -7.10 18.12
N SER A 198 4.82 -6.25 17.77
CA SER A 198 4.05 -5.51 18.77
C SER A 198 2.85 -6.31 19.32
N ASN A 199 2.30 -7.25 18.54
CA ASN A 199 1.05 -7.94 18.84
C ASN A 199 1.09 -9.42 18.42
N GLU A 200 2.17 -10.11 18.74
CA GLU A 200 2.44 -11.50 18.30
C GLU A 200 1.26 -12.45 18.57
N GLU A 201 0.71 -12.43 19.79
CA GLU A 201 -0.37 -13.35 20.18
C GLU A 201 -1.63 -13.16 19.31
N ASP A 202 -2.02 -11.91 19.04
CA ASP A 202 -3.16 -11.59 18.19
C ASP A 202 -2.89 -11.98 16.73
N VAL A 203 -1.69 -11.70 16.22
CA VAL A 203 -1.30 -12.05 14.86
C VAL A 203 -1.32 -13.57 14.67
N ILE A 204 -0.72 -14.34 15.58
CA ILE A 204 -0.72 -15.80 15.53
C ILE A 204 -2.14 -16.35 15.60
N ARG A 205 -2.98 -15.80 16.49
CA ARG A 205 -4.38 -16.22 16.63
C ARG A 205 -5.17 -16.01 15.34
N GLU A 206 -5.07 -14.84 14.74
CA GLU A 206 -5.74 -14.50 13.48
C GLU A 206 -5.23 -15.34 12.32
N MET A 207 -3.91 -15.54 12.22
CA MET A 207 -3.29 -16.39 11.19
C MET A 207 -3.74 -17.84 11.30
N ASN A 208 -3.74 -18.43 12.50
CA ASN A 208 -4.18 -19.80 12.70
C ASN A 208 -5.67 -19.98 12.36
N ALA A 209 -6.52 -19.03 12.75
CA ALA A 209 -7.94 -19.04 12.42
C ALA A 209 -8.17 -18.93 10.90
N PHE A 210 -7.43 -18.05 10.22
CA PHE A 210 -7.48 -17.91 8.77
C PHE A 210 -7.03 -19.18 8.06
N ILE A 211 -5.84 -19.70 8.40
CA ILE A 211 -5.28 -20.92 7.80
C ILE A 211 -6.22 -22.11 7.99
N GLY A 212 -6.82 -22.27 9.18
CA GLY A 212 -7.79 -23.32 9.45
C GLY A 212 -9.12 -23.19 8.70
N SER A 213 -9.40 -22.04 8.07
CA SER A 213 -10.58 -21.81 7.25
C SER A 213 -10.37 -22.00 5.75
N LEU A 214 -9.10 -22.19 5.32
CA LEU A 214 -8.77 -22.35 3.91
C LEU A 214 -9.20 -23.74 3.39
N PRO A 215 -9.64 -23.84 2.12
CA PRO A 215 -10.06 -25.10 1.51
C PRO A 215 -8.91 -26.06 1.22
#